data_AF-A0A7G6YL17-F1
#
_entry.id   AF-A0A7G6YL17-F1
#
_cell.length_a   1.000
_cell.length_b   1.000
_cell.length_c   1.000
_cell.angle_alpha   90.00
_cell.angle_beta   90.00
_cell.angle_gamma   90.00
#
_symmetry.space_group_name_H-M   'P 1'
#
loop_
_entity.id
_entity.type
_entity.pdbx_description
1 polymer ?
#
loop_
_entity_poly.entity_id
_entity_poly.type
_entity_poly.pdbx_seq_one_letter_code
_entity_poly.pdbx_strand_id
1 'polypeptide(L)'
;MREQHLHALLHHLPAGVATLQGFDLRYGYLNKAMQELLGTDVAEGQCVADHPGVLPSDLVDVLHQVYRTGTPYIAKACSLPLPTQEGKESVSRCYDLVLEPVRDEEN
;
A
#
# COMPACT_ATOMS: atom_id res chain seq x y z
N MET A 1 18.97 10.37 -13.63
CA MET A 1 18.11 11.53 -13.99
C MET A 1 16.62 11.18 -13.98
N ARG A 2 16.16 10.03 -14.53
CA ARG A 2 14.73 9.64 -14.47
C ARG A 2 14.26 9.22 -13.07
N GLU A 3 15.06 8.45 -12.33
CA GLU A 3 14.69 7.99 -10.98
C GLU A 3 14.51 9.14 -9.98
N GLN A 4 15.41 10.13 -9.98
CA GLN A 4 15.32 11.27 -9.06
C GLN A 4 14.07 12.13 -9.28
N HIS A 5 13.60 12.26 -10.52
CA HIS A 5 12.36 12.97 -10.84
C HIS A 5 11.13 12.19 -10.39
N LEU A 6 11.14 10.86 -10.55
CA LEU A 6 10.08 9.98 -10.06
C LEU A 6 9.99 10.05 -8.53
N HIS A 7 11.13 9.97 -7.84
CA HIS A 7 11.19 10.09 -6.38
C HIS A 7 10.69 11.46 -5.89
N ALA A 8 11.04 12.56 -6.56
CA ALA A 8 10.55 13.89 -6.20
C ALA A 8 9.03 14.02 -6.40
N LEU A 9 8.49 13.49 -7.49
CA LEU A 9 7.04 13.48 -7.74
C LEU A 9 6.29 12.61 -6.72
N LEU A 10 6.80 11.41 -6.43
CA LEU A 10 6.26 10.49 -5.42
C LEU A 10 6.32 11.08 -3.99
N HIS A 11 7.34 11.88 -3.69
CA HIS A 11 7.51 12.53 -2.38
C HIS A 11 6.58 13.73 -2.19
N HIS A 12 6.18 14.40 -3.27
CA HIS A 12 5.18 15.48 -3.24
C HIS A 12 3.73 14.98 -3.40
N LEU A 13 3.53 13.71 -3.74
CA LEU A 13 2.20 13.12 -3.83
C LEU A 13 1.61 12.94 -2.42
N PRO A 14 0.38 13.42 -2.16
CA PRO A 14 -0.32 13.17 -0.90
C PRO A 14 -0.85 11.72 -0.79
N ALA A 15 -0.35 10.80 -1.62
CA ALA A 15 -0.80 9.42 -1.71
C ALA A 15 0.21 8.48 -1.04
N GLY A 16 -0.30 7.50 -0.27
CA GLY A 16 0.51 6.39 0.22
C GLY A 16 0.88 5.45 -0.92
N VAL A 17 2.17 5.16 -1.07
CA VAL A 17 2.70 4.24 -2.08
C VAL A 17 3.50 3.15 -1.38
N ALA A 18 3.18 1.90 -1.68
CA ALA A 18 3.97 0.74 -1.30
C ALA A 18 4.16 -0.20 -2.48
N THR A 19 5.31 -0.87 -2.53
CA THR A 19 5.52 -2.02 -3.42
C THR A 19 5.51 -3.30 -2.58
N LEU A 20 4.96 -4.36 -3.16
CA LEU A 20 4.92 -5.69 -2.55
C LEU A 20 5.60 -6.68 -3.48
N GLN A 21 6.40 -7.57 -2.92
CA GLN A 21 7.27 -8.49 -3.66
C GLN A 21 7.08 -9.93 -3.21
N GLY A 22 7.13 -10.83 -4.19
CA GLY A 22 7.00 -12.27 -3.97
C GLY A 22 5.56 -12.73 -3.70
N PHE A 23 5.39 -14.04 -3.61
CA PHE A 23 4.09 -14.67 -3.35
C PHE A 23 3.53 -14.33 -1.97
N ASP A 24 4.40 -14.10 -0.99
CA ASP A 24 4.05 -13.66 0.36
C ASP A 24 3.71 -12.16 0.43
N LEU A 25 3.73 -11.41 -0.68
CA LEU A 25 3.45 -9.96 -0.70
C LEU A 25 4.24 -9.19 0.37
N ARG A 26 5.57 -9.36 0.36
CA ARG A 26 6.46 -8.69 1.31
C ARG A 26 6.62 -7.24 0.92
N TYR A 27 6.58 -6.32 1.89
CA TYR A 27 6.82 -4.90 1.65
C TYR A 27 8.23 -4.69 1.07
N GLY A 28 8.31 -4.20 -0.16
CA GLY A 28 9.57 -3.90 -0.84
C GLY A 28 9.99 -2.45 -0.66
N TYR A 29 9.03 -1.52 -0.75
CA TYR A 29 9.23 -0.09 -0.54
C TYR A 29 7.95 0.49 0.06
N LEU A 30 8.10 1.46 0.97
CA LEU A 30 7.01 2.19 1.61
C LEU A 30 7.37 3.67 1.65
N ASN A 31 6.50 4.55 1.15
CA ASN A 31 6.68 5.98 1.37
C ASN A 31 6.17 6.41 2.76
N LYS A 32 6.58 7.59 3.22
CA LYS A 32 6.19 8.12 4.53
C LYS A 32 4.67 8.18 4.71
N ALA A 33 3.93 8.61 3.68
CA ALA A 33 2.47 8.69 3.73
C ALA A 33 1.82 7.31 3.92
N MET A 34 2.37 6.24 3.35
CA MET A 34 1.90 4.87 3.55
C MET A 34 2.23 4.37 4.95
N GLN A 35 3.43 4.67 5.48
CA GLN A 35 3.77 4.32 6.86
C GLN A 35 2.84 5.02 7.86
N GLU A 36 2.53 6.30 7.63
CA GLU A 36 1.55 7.05 8.44
C GLU A 36 0.13 6.47 8.31
N LEU A 37 -0.26 5.98 7.12
CA LEU A 37 -1.55 5.34 6.89
C LEU A 37 -1.66 4.00 7.64
N LEU A 38 -0.64 3.15 7.53
CA LEU A 38 -0.60 1.84 8.20
C LEU A 38 -0.57 2.00 9.73
N GLY A 39 -0.11 3.14 10.24
CA GLY A 39 -0.07 3.44 11.68
C GLY A 39 0.94 2.60 12.46
N THR A 40 1.74 1.81 11.76
CA THR A 40 2.78 0.94 12.33
C THR A 40 4.08 1.16 11.57
N ASP A 41 5.20 1.07 12.28
CA ASP A 41 6.53 1.08 11.67
C ASP A 41 6.74 -0.27 10.97
N VAL A 42 6.24 -0.38 9.74
CA VAL A 42 6.42 -1.56 8.89
C VAL A 42 7.78 -1.47 8.23
N ALA A 43 8.59 -2.51 8.44
CA ALA A 43 9.89 -2.65 7.82
C ALA A 43 9.81 -3.36 6.48
N GLU A 44 10.72 -3.02 5.57
CA GLU A 44 10.90 -3.75 4.32
C GLU A 44 11.22 -5.23 4.60
N GLY A 45 10.65 -6.14 3.79
CA GLY A 45 10.74 -7.59 3.94
C GLY A 45 9.65 -8.24 4.81
N GLN A 46 8.87 -7.45 5.56
CA GLN A 46 7.73 -7.96 6.32
C GLN A 46 6.57 -8.33 5.39
N CYS A 47 5.82 -9.38 5.75
CA CYS A 47 4.65 -9.82 5.00
C CYS A 47 3.45 -8.91 5.29
N VAL A 48 2.69 -8.52 4.26
CA VAL A 48 1.45 -7.75 4.42
C VAL A 48 0.42 -8.49 5.29
N ALA A 49 0.41 -9.82 5.29
CA ALA A 49 -0.51 -10.60 6.10
C ALA A 49 -0.17 -10.53 7.60
N ASP A 50 1.12 -10.43 7.95
CA ASP A 50 1.57 -10.28 9.34
C ASP A 50 1.42 -8.82 9.82
N HIS A 51 1.61 -7.85 8.91
CA HIS A 51 1.55 -6.42 9.20
C HIS A 51 0.59 -5.69 8.24
N PRO A 52 -0.72 -5.96 8.30
CA PRO A 52 -1.70 -5.33 7.42
C PRO A 52 -2.00 -3.88 7.83
N GLY A 53 -1.59 -3.45 9.03
CA GLY A 53 -1.88 -2.10 9.55
C GLY A 53 -3.39 -1.85 9.62
N VAL A 54 -3.87 -0.88 8.83
CA VAL A 54 -5.29 -0.53 8.71
C VAL A 54 -5.97 -1.12 7.47
N LEU A 55 -5.25 -1.94 6.69
CA LEU A 55 -5.79 -2.57 5.49
C LEU A 55 -6.80 -3.67 5.91
N PRO A 56 -8.03 -3.66 5.37
CA PRO A 56 -9.00 -4.70 5.66
C PRO A 56 -8.56 -6.03 5.02
N SER A 57 -9.00 -7.16 5.61
CA SER A 57 -8.66 -8.49 5.12
C SER A 57 -9.06 -8.72 3.66
N ASP A 58 -10.22 -8.20 3.23
CA ASP A 58 -10.66 -8.25 1.82
C ASP A 58 -9.63 -7.61 0.88
N LEU A 59 -8.95 -6.56 1.33
CA LEU A 59 -7.96 -5.88 0.51
C LEU A 59 -6.66 -6.68 0.40
N VAL A 60 -6.26 -7.38 1.45
CA VAL A 60 -5.13 -8.33 1.41
C VAL A 60 -5.41 -9.47 0.44
N ASP A 61 -6.63 -10.00 0.42
CA ASP A 61 -7.07 -11.00 -0.56
C ASP A 61 -7.01 -10.47 -1.99
N VAL A 62 -7.47 -9.23 -2.21
CA VAL A 62 -7.38 -8.57 -3.52
C VAL A 62 -5.92 -8.40 -3.96
N LEU A 63 -5.00 -8.04 -3.06
CA LEU A 63 -3.57 -7.95 -3.38
C LEU A 63 -3.02 -9.30 -3.88
N HIS A 64 -3.37 -10.40 -3.21
CA HIS A 64 -2.98 -11.74 -3.65
C HIS A 64 -3.61 -12.10 -5.00
N GLN A 65 -4.86 -11.70 -5.23
CA GLN A 65 -5.52 -11.93 -6.51
C GLN A 65 -4.84 -11.15 -7.64
N VAL A 66 -4.51 -9.87 -7.44
CA VAL A 66 -3.78 -9.05 -8.42
C VAL A 66 -2.43 -9.67 -8.74
N TYR A 67 -1.68 -10.12 -7.72
CA TYR A 67 -0.40 -10.80 -7.92
C TYR A 67 -0.54 -12.10 -8.72
N ARG A 68 -1.51 -12.95 -8.37
CA ARG A 68 -1.72 -14.26 -9.03
C ARG A 68 -2.28 -14.14 -10.44
N THR A 69 -3.21 -13.20 -10.66
CA THR A 69 -3.90 -13.03 -11.96
C THR A 69 -3.14 -12.10 -12.90
N GLY A 70 -2.27 -11.23 -12.38
CA GLY A 70 -1.65 -10.15 -13.14
C GLY A 70 -2.65 -9.13 -13.67
N THR A 71 -3.87 -9.08 -13.12
CA THR A 71 -4.90 -8.12 -13.53
C THR A 71 -4.88 -6.92 -12.59
N PRO A 72 -4.73 -5.67 -13.09
CA PRO A 72 -4.76 -4.50 -12.24
C PRO A 72 -6.14 -4.33 -11.58
N TYR A 73 -6.13 -3.81 -10.37
CA TYR A 73 -7.34 -3.55 -9.60
C TYR A 73 -7.37 -2.10 -9.13
N ILE A 74 -8.46 -1.41 -9.43
CA ILE A 74 -8.68 -0.03 -9.02
C ILE A 74 -9.97 0.00 -8.23
N ALA A 75 -9.89 0.45 -6.98
CA ALA A 75 -11.06 0.71 -6.16
C ALA A 75 -11.11 2.19 -5.79
N LYS A 76 -12.28 2.78 -5.98
CA LYS A 76 -12.51 4.20 -5.67
C LYS A 76 -13.29 4.33 -4.39
N ALA A 77 -12.97 5.38 -3.63
CA ALA A 77 -13.65 5.69 -2.37
C ALA A 77 -13.72 4.51 -1.37
N CYS A 78 -12.64 3.72 -1.27
CA CYS A 78 -12.50 2.72 -0.22
C CYS A 78 -12.42 3.40 1.14
N SER A 79 -13.38 3.11 2.02
CA SER A 79 -13.36 3.61 3.39
C SER A 79 -12.35 2.82 4.21
N LEU A 80 -11.21 3.44 4.53
CA LEU A 80 -10.22 2.87 5.43
C LEU A 80 -10.35 3.53 6.82
N PRO A 81 -10.34 2.74 7.91
CA PRO A 81 -10.27 3.29 9.25
C PRO A 81 -8.87 3.89 9.48
N LEU A 82 -8.78 5.19 9.76
CA LEU A 82 -7.50 5.79 10.10
C LEU A 82 -7.07 5.41 11.53
N PRO A 83 -5.77 5.14 11.76
CA PRO A 83 -5.27 4.90 13.10
C PRO A 83 -5.45 6.20 13.89
N THR A 84 -6.31 6.16 14.90
CA THR A 84 -6.67 7.36 15.64
C THR A 84 -5.69 7.53 16.79
N GLN A 85 -5.00 8.66 16.85
CA GLN A 85 -4.25 9.04 18.05
C GLN A 85 -5.23 9.28 19.19
N GLU A 86 -4.87 8.78 20.38
CA GLU A 86 -5.70 8.67 21.58
C GLU A 86 -6.65 9.87 21.78
N GLY A 87 -7.97 9.61 21.71
CA GLY A 87 -9.02 10.55 22.11
C GLY A 87 -9.86 11.21 21.00
N LYS A 88 -9.65 10.88 19.72
CA LYS A 88 -10.56 11.28 18.63
C LYS A 88 -11.36 10.10 18.10
N GLU A 89 -12.57 10.37 17.60
CA GLU A 89 -13.39 9.39 16.89
C GLU A 89 -12.63 8.84 15.67
N SER A 90 -12.70 7.53 15.45
CA SER A 90 -12.11 6.88 14.28
C SER A 90 -12.82 7.37 13.02
N VAL A 91 -12.24 8.39 12.39
CA VAL A 91 -12.75 8.93 11.13
C VAL A 91 -12.37 7.98 10.00
N SER A 92 -13.35 7.28 9.45
CA SER A 92 -13.18 6.58 8.17
C SER A 92 -12.94 7.63 7.08
N ARG A 93 -11.83 7.49 6.34
CA ARG A 93 -11.58 8.30 5.14
C ARG A 93 -11.71 7.44 3.91
N CYS A 94 -12.29 8.04 2.88
CA CYS A 94 -12.35 7.45 1.55
C CYS A 94 -11.01 7.68 0.84
N TYR A 95 -10.39 6.59 0.39
CA TYR A 95 -9.17 6.59 -0.41
C TYR A 95 -9.44 5.94 -1.76
N ASP A 96 -8.83 6.48 -2.81
CA ASP A 96 -8.72 5.80 -4.09
C ASP A 96 -7.49 4.89 -4.03
N LEU A 97 -7.72 3.59 -4.23
CA LEU A 97 -6.68 2.58 -4.23
C LEU A 97 -6.43 2.08 -5.65
N VAL A 98 -5.16 2.04 -6.03
CA VAL A 98 -4.70 1.53 -7.31
C VAL A 98 -3.69 0.43 -7.02
N LEU A 99 -3.95 -0.77 -7.53
CA LEU A 99 -3.10 -1.94 -7.43
C LEU A 99 -2.65 -2.33 -8.83
N GLU A 100 -1.39 -2.04 -9.14
CA GLU A 100 -0.80 -2.39 -10.43
C GLU A 100 0.17 -3.57 -10.25
N PRO A 101 -0.04 -4.67 -10.99
CA PRO A 101 0.89 -5.78 -10.98
C PRO A 101 2.14 -5.38 -11.75
N VAL A 102 3.23 -5.16 -11.02
CA VAL A 102 4.55 -4.96 -11.61
C VAL A 102 5.18 -6.34 -11.77
N ARG A 103 5.40 -6.75 -13.01
CA ARG A 103 6.26 -7.88 -13.31
C ARG A 103 7.68 -7.36 -13.36
N ASP A 104 8.56 -7.97 -12.60
CA ASP A 104 9.99 -7.76 -12.79
C ASP A 104 10.31 -8.21 -14.23
N GLU A 105 10.81 -7.31 -15.07
CA GLU A 105 11.22 -7.63 -16.45
C GLU A 105 12.53 -8.43 -16.48
N GLU A 106 12.68 -9.42 -15.58
CA GLU A 106 13.73 -10.42 -15.68
C GLU A 106 13.14 -11.68 -16.35
N ASN A 107 12.99 -11.60 -17.68
CA ASN A 107 13.47 -12.61 -18.65
C ASN A 107 13.07 -12.26 -20.10
#